data_AF-A0A818BIA5-F1
#
_entry.id   AF-A0A818BIA5-F1
#
_cell.length_a   1.000
_cell.length_b   1.000
_cell.length_c   1.000
_cell.angle_alpha   90.00
_cell.angle_beta   90.00
_cell.angle_gamma   90.00
#
_symmetry.space_group_name_H-M   'P 1'
#
loop_
_entity.id
_entity.type
_entity.pdbx_description
1 polymer ?
#
loop_
_entity_poly.entity_id
_entity_poly.type
_entity_poly.pdbx_seq_one_letter_code
_entity_poly.pdbx_strand_id
1 'polypeptide(L)'
;MLVLLFILLIAADIGFALECRTDCRAGPYDFGRTFNIPDGACPQRRSGDACSIDIELDYHSASYNVKFSTLMLSRDSVYIGAGPYLSYSIGYQCSKSIDCVISYARNRVTEMIHRNYSARIIYDEIAPIIKNPLRNGSIQCYNMRKEAIVCASDSTCHLDYDQRENKFRSRGCNLGREPSVFAYDGGSYLSIKIGCNRDLCNNEETFSQIKNVLSTYGLTDGNGRRIAKGNKQMVSLLLMSFTLIFFIFYFF
;
A
#
# COMPACT_ATOMS: atom_id res chain seq x y z
N MET A 1 -27.30 -48.69 -12.42
CA MET A 1 -27.89 -47.50 -11.77
C MET A 1 -27.23 -47.19 -10.42
N LEU A 2 -27.05 -48.17 -9.52
CA LEU A 2 -26.40 -48.00 -8.21
C LEU A 2 -24.93 -47.53 -8.28
N VAL A 3 -24.16 -48.01 -9.26
CA VAL A 3 -22.75 -47.62 -9.46
C VAL A 3 -22.61 -46.16 -9.91
N LEU A 4 -23.56 -45.65 -10.71
CA LEU A 4 -23.58 -44.26 -11.15
C LEU A 4 -23.91 -43.30 -9.98
N LEU A 5 -24.78 -43.72 -9.06
CA LEU A 5 -25.09 -43.01 -7.82
C LEU A 5 -23.90 -42.96 -6.85
N PHE A 6 -23.10 -44.03 -6.79
CA PHE A 6 -21.89 -44.05 -5.97
C PHE A 6 -20.79 -43.16 -6.56
N ILE A 7 -20.63 -43.11 -7.89
CA ILE A 7 -19.71 -42.18 -8.57
C ILE A 7 -20.18 -40.73 -8.42
N LEU A 8 -21.49 -40.46 -8.48
CA LEU A 8 -22.07 -39.13 -8.21
C LEU A 8 -21.93 -38.69 -6.73
N LEU A 9 -21.90 -39.63 -5.78
CA LEU A 9 -21.62 -39.36 -4.36
C LEU A 9 -20.14 -39.11 -4.07
N ILE A 10 -19.22 -39.68 -4.88
CA ILE A 10 -17.78 -39.40 -4.81
C ILE A 10 -17.43 -38.13 -5.58
N ALA A 11 -18.19 -37.79 -6.63
CA ALA A 11 -18.06 -36.56 -7.41
C ALA A 11 -18.85 -35.37 -6.84
N ALA A 12 -19.69 -35.60 -5.84
CA ALA A 12 -20.11 -34.55 -4.93
C ALA A 12 -18.87 -34.19 -4.11
N ASP A 13 -18.12 -33.22 -4.63
CA ASP A 13 -17.06 -32.52 -3.95
C ASP A 13 -17.65 -31.92 -2.67
N ILE A 14 -17.76 -32.74 -1.62
CA ILE A 14 -18.05 -32.31 -0.26
C ILE A 14 -16.81 -31.50 0.09
N GLY A 15 -16.85 -30.21 -0.24
CA GLY A 15 -15.87 -29.24 0.19
C GLY A 15 -15.86 -29.26 1.70
N PHE A 16 -15.00 -30.08 2.28
CA PHE A 16 -14.74 -30.05 3.71
C PHE A 16 -14.17 -28.67 3.98
N ALA A 17 -14.98 -27.83 4.63
CA ALA A 17 -14.56 -26.51 5.00
C ALA A 17 -13.29 -26.60 5.87
N LEU A 18 -12.32 -25.75 5.58
CA LEU A 18 -10.99 -25.80 6.19
C LEU A 18 -11.07 -25.40 7.66
N GLU A 19 -10.32 -26.09 8.50
CA GLU A 19 -10.07 -25.62 9.87
C GLU A 19 -9.03 -24.50 9.87
N CYS A 20 -9.49 -23.26 9.95
CA CYS A 20 -8.63 -22.08 9.98
C CYS A 20 -8.44 -21.57 11.41
N ARG A 21 -7.22 -21.12 11.73
CA ARG A 21 -7.00 -20.31 12.93
C ARG A 21 -7.69 -18.95 12.74
N THR A 22 -8.39 -18.47 13.76
CA THR A 22 -9.11 -17.18 13.71
C THR A 22 -8.90 -16.39 14.99
N ASP A 23 -9.17 -15.09 14.88
CA ASP A 23 -9.30 -14.16 16.01
C ASP A 23 -8.11 -14.17 16.97
N CYS A 24 -6.91 -14.33 16.39
CA CYS A 24 -5.68 -14.37 17.15
C CYS A 24 -4.56 -13.58 16.45
N ARG A 25 -3.55 -13.19 17.23
CA ARG A 25 -2.37 -12.48 16.78
C ARG A 25 -1.12 -13.19 17.32
N ALA A 26 -0.17 -13.47 16.45
CA ALA A 26 1.15 -13.93 16.80
C ALA A 26 2.12 -12.74 16.74
N GLY A 27 2.73 -12.40 17.88
CA GLY A 27 3.56 -11.21 18.06
C GLY A 27 2.94 -10.17 19.02
N PRO A 28 3.53 -8.97 19.12
CA PRO A 28 4.63 -8.46 18.30
C PRO A 28 5.95 -9.22 18.50
N TYR A 29 6.73 -9.32 17.43
CA TYR A 29 8.06 -9.89 17.40
C TYR A 29 9.04 -8.87 16.83
N ASP A 30 10.26 -8.81 17.36
CA ASP A 30 11.32 -7.99 16.77
C ASP A 30 11.81 -8.59 15.45
N PHE A 31 12.35 -7.75 14.56
CA PHE A 31 12.91 -8.18 13.26
C PHE A 31 14.04 -9.21 13.39
N GLY A 32 14.68 -9.32 14.57
CA GLY A 32 15.67 -10.37 14.83
C GLY A 32 15.08 -11.77 15.08
N ARG A 33 13.76 -11.90 15.23
CA ARG A 33 13.10 -13.15 15.58
C ARG A 33 12.41 -13.76 14.36
N THR A 34 12.69 -15.03 14.08
CA THR A 34 11.98 -15.80 13.05
C THR A 34 10.51 -15.99 13.42
N PHE A 35 9.63 -15.90 12.42
CA PHE A 35 8.20 -16.10 12.63
C PHE A 35 7.91 -17.53 13.09
N ASN A 36 7.33 -17.65 14.28
CA ASN A 36 6.74 -18.86 14.80
C ASN A 36 5.40 -18.58 15.48
N ILE A 37 4.56 -19.62 15.55
CA ILE A 37 3.35 -19.62 16.37
C ILE A 37 3.70 -20.47 17.59
N PRO A 38 3.84 -19.88 18.80
CA PRO A 38 4.14 -20.63 20.00
C PRO A 38 3.08 -21.71 20.26
N ASP A 39 3.47 -22.81 20.91
CA ASP A 39 2.52 -23.84 21.30
C ASP A 39 1.43 -23.27 22.19
N GLY A 40 0.18 -23.64 21.93
CA GLY A 40 -0.99 -23.10 22.61
C GLY A 40 -1.41 -21.68 22.16
N ALA A 41 -0.59 -20.96 21.40
CA ALA A 41 -1.01 -19.70 20.78
C ALA A 41 -2.00 -19.97 19.63
N CYS A 42 -2.99 -19.09 19.48
CA CYS A 42 -4.04 -19.22 18.46
C CYS A 42 -4.82 -20.56 18.50
N PRO A 43 -5.44 -20.94 19.64
CA PRO A 43 -6.15 -22.22 19.76
C PRO A 43 -7.51 -22.21 19.06
N GLN A 44 -8.12 -21.02 18.87
CA GLN A 44 -9.42 -20.88 18.24
C GLN A 44 -9.33 -21.26 16.76
N ARG A 45 -10.18 -22.21 16.38
CA ARG A 45 -10.35 -22.66 15.00
C ARG A 45 -11.77 -22.42 14.55
N ARG A 46 -11.93 -22.07 13.29
CA ARG A 46 -13.23 -21.89 12.64
C ARG A 46 -13.19 -22.53 11.26
N SER A 47 -14.27 -23.22 10.94
CA SER A 47 -14.51 -23.76 9.62
C SER A 47 -14.74 -22.63 8.62
N GLY A 48 -14.04 -22.66 7.48
CA GLY A 48 -14.23 -21.67 6.43
C GLY A 48 -13.70 -22.14 5.07
N ASP A 49 -14.12 -21.46 4.00
CA ASP A 49 -13.71 -21.80 2.64
C ASP A 49 -12.24 -21.45 2.35
N ALA A 50 -11.64 -20.64 3.22
CA ALA A 50 -10.25 -20.24 3.14
C ALA A 50 -9.74 -19.72 4.49
N CYS A 51 -8.43 -19.85 4.70
CA CYS A 51 -7.72 -19.23 5.80
C CYS A 51 -7.06 -17.94 5.35
N SER A 52 -7.04 -16.92 6.21
CA SER A 52 -6.45 -15.62 5.90
C SER A 52 -5.52 -15.14 7.00
N ILE A 53 -4.54 -14.34 6.60
CA ILE A 53 -3.61 -13.65 7.48
C ILE A 53 -3.44 -12.19 7.06
N ASP A 54 -3.12 -11.34 8.04
CA ASP A 54 -2.65 -9.97 7.85
C ASP A 54 -1.30 -9.84 8.57
N ILE A 55 -0.25 -9.55 7.80
CA ILE A 55 1.11 -9.36 8.29
C ILE A 55 1.33 -7.86 8.43
N GLU A 56 1.49 -7.38 9.65
CA GLU A 56 1.80 -5.99 9.94
C GLU A 56 3.29 -5.89 10.28
N LEU A 57 4.04 -5.07 9.54
CA LEU A 57 5.44 -4.75 9.82
C LEU A 57 5.58 -3.26 10.10
N ASP A 58 6.27 -2.93 11.18
CA ASP A 58 6.62 -1.57 11.58
C ASP A 58 8.15 -1.42 11.55
N TYR A 59 8.65 -0.64 10.59
CA TYR A 59 10.08 -0.37 10.43
C TYR A 59 10.57 0.71 11.41
N HIS A 60 9.68 1.44 12.08
CA HIS A 60 10.06 2.39 13.11
C HIS A 60 10.48 1.67 14.39
N SER A 61 9.64 0.75 14.87
CA SER A 61 9.94 -0.09 16.03
C SER A 61 10.75 -1.35 15.70
N ALA A 62 11.02 -1.60 14.42
CA ALA A 62 11.65 -2.83 13.91
C ALA A 62 10.93 -4.09 14.42
N SER A 63 9.59 -4.08 14.34
CA SER A 63 8.73 -5.16 14.85
C SER A 63 7.68 -5.59 13.83
N TYR A 64 7.17 -6.81 13.96
CA TYR A 64 6.09 -7.33 13.13
C TYR A 64 5.12 -8.20 13.93
N ASN A 65 3.92 -8.38 13.41
CA ASN A 65 2.95 -9.33 13.92
C ASN A 65 2.14 -9.96 12.78
N VAL A 66 1.54 -11.12 13.06
CA VAL A 66 0.69 -11.83 12.10
C VAL A 66 -0.66 -12.08 12.74
N LYS A 67 -1.71 -11.49 12.19
CA LYS A 67 -3.10 -11.71 12.60
C LYS A 67 -3.73 -12.79 11.74
N PHE A 68 -4.39 -13.77 12.36
CA PHE A 68 -5.14 -14.80 11.66
C PHE A 68 -6.63 -14.44 11.65
N SER A 69 -7.29 -14.69 10.51
CA SER A 69 -8.71 -14.40 10.32
C SER A 69 -9.31 -15.34 9.28
N THR A 70 -10.65 -15.39 9.23
CA THR A 70 -11.41 -15.98 8.14
C THR A 70 -11.96 -14.94 7.17
N LEU A 71 -11.71 -13.64 7.42
CA LEU A 71 -12.17 -12.57 6.55
C LEU A 71 -11.26 -12.43 5.33
N MET A 72 -11.86 -12.28 4.15
CA MET A 72 -11.16 -12.00 2.91
C MET A 72 -10.52 -10.60 2.97
N LEU A 73 -9.23 -10.55 3.27
CA LEU A 73 -8.43 -9.34 3.22
C LEU A 73 -7.23 -9.58 2.29
N SER A 74 -7.44 -9.48 0.98
CA SER A 74 -6.32 -9.35 0.03
C SER A 74 -6.01 -7.87 -0.11
N ARG A 75 -5.32 -7.32 0.89
CA ARG A 75 -4.93 -5.91 0.90
C ARG A 75 -3.47 -5.79 1.25
N ASP A 76 -2.77 -5.06 0.42
CA ASP A 76 -1.40 -4.69 0.68
C ASP A 76 -1.30 -3.19 0.77
N SER A 77 -0.66 -2.69 1.82
CA SER A 77 -0.51 -1.26 1.99
C SER A 77 0.83 -0.89 2.59
N VAL A 78 1.31 0.28 2.16
CA VAL A 78 2.48 0.96 2.70
C VAL A 78 2.01 2.28 3.26
N TYR A 79 2.34 2.56 4.50
CA TYR A 79 2.01 3.82 5.16
C TYR A 79 3.30 4.50 5.62
N ILE A 80 3.40 5.80 5.31
CA ILE A 80 4.47 6.68 5.75
C ILE A 80 3.82 7.93 6.33
N GLY A 81 3.99 8.21 7.61
CA GLY A 81 3.29 9.31 8.29
C GLY A 81 3.70 9.44 9.75
N ALA A 82 3.07 10.30 10.56
CA ALA A 82 3.26 10.36 12.02
C ALA A 82 4.73 10.36 12.54
N GLY A 83 5.60 11.22 11.97
CA GLY A 83 7.05 11.18 12.28
C GLY A 83 7.79 10.16 11.38
N PRO A 84 8.99 9.69 11.75
CA PRO A 84 9.74 8.72 10.94
C PRO A 84 9.14 7.30 11.03
N TYR A 85 7.84 7.17 10.73
CA TYR A 85 7.10 5.92 10.77
C TYR A 85 6.84 5.39 9.36
N LEU A 86 7.19 4.12 9.16
CA LEU A 86 7.00 3.36 7.93
C LEU A 86 6.44 2.01 8.32
N SER A 87 5.26 1.67 7.82
CA SER A 87 4.65 0.36 8.05
C SER A 87 4.13 -0.29 6.78
N TYR A 88 4.14 -1.61 6.79
CA TYR A 88 3.52 -2.45 5.79
C TYR A 88 2.38 -3.26 6.43
N SER A 89 1.25 -3.38 5.75
CA SER A 89 0.23 -4.40 6.03
C SER A 89 0.05 -5.24 4.78
N ILE A 90 0.20 -6.56 4.90
CA ILE A 90 0.18 -7.51 3.78
C ILE A 90 -0.83 -8.60 4.07
N GLY A 91 -1.87 -8.66 3.26
CA GLY A 91 -2.95 -9.62 3.37
C GLY A 91 -2.72 -10.83 2.47
N TYR A 92 -2.96 -12.03 3.00
CA TYR A 92 -2.90 -13.25 2.19
C TYR A 92 -4.00 -14.23 2.57
N GLN A 93 -4.47 -14.96 1.58
CA GLN A 93 -5.53 -15.95 1.72
C GLN A 93 -5.16 -17.23 0.97
N CYS A 94 -5.56 -18.36 1.54
CA CYS A 94 -5.40 -19.66 0.90
C CYS A 94 -6.57 -20.59 1.21
N SER A 95 -7.09 -21.23 0.15
CA SER A 95 -8.20 -22.20 0.21
C SER A 95 -7.76 -23.66 0.23
N LYS A 96 -6.47 -23.94 0.46
CA LYS A 96 -5.94 -25.31 0.47
C LYS A 96 -5.80 -25.89 1.88
N SER A 97 -5.19 -25.13 2.80
CA SER A 97 -4.96 -25.54 4.19
C SER A 97 -4.57 -24.34 5.05
N ILE A 98 -4.44 -24.52 6.36
CA ILE A 98 -3.82 -23.50 7.23
C ILE A 98 -2.30 -23.39 6.99
N ASP A 99 -1.64 -24.47 6.55
CA ASP A 99 -0.19 -24.51 6.39
C ASP A 99 0.32 -23.58 5.27
N CYS A 100 -0.49 -23.34 4.23
CA CYS A 100 -0.10 -22.40 3.18
C CYS A 100 -0.08 -20.95 3.67
N VAL A 101 -1.02 -20.50 4.52
CA VAL A 101 -0.93 -19.15 5.08
C VAL A 101 0.22 -19.03 6.08
N ILE A 102 0.48 -20.06 6.88
CA ILE A 102 1.63 -20.08 7.81
C ILE A 102 2.96 -20.02 7.04
N SER A 103 3.09 -20.81 5.97
CA SER A 103 4.29 -20.81 5.12
C SER A 103 4.47 -19.48 4.38
N TYR A 104 3.37 -18.89 3.89
CA TYR A 104 3.39 -17.54 3.30
C TYR A 104 3.88 -16.51 4.32
N ALA A 105 3.31 -16.49 5.53
CA ALA A 105 3.72 -15.58 6.60
C ALA A 105 5.22 -15.69 6.88
N ARG A 106 5.72 -16.92 7.07
CA ARG A 106 7.15 -17.15 7.34
C ARG A 106 8.04 -16.59 6.23
N ASN A 107 7.73 -16.92 4.98
CA ASN A 107 8.53 -16.50 3.84
C ASN A 107 8.47 -14.98 3.64
N ARG A 108 7.26 -14.40 3.71
CA ARG A 108 7.04 -12.98 3.47
C ARG A 108 7.64 -12.11 4.57
N VAL A 109 7.47 -12.47 5.85
CA VAL A 109 8.12 -11.77 6.96
C VAL A 109 9.63 -11.78 6.79
N THR A 110 10.20 -12.95 6.48
CA THR A 110 11.64 -13.08 6.24
C THR A 110 12.08 -12.17 5.11
N GLU A 111 11.42 -12.22 3.96
CA GLU A 111 11.71 -11.35 2.82
C GLU A 111 11.66 -9.86 3.20
N MET A 112 10.60 -9.43 3.88
CA MET A 112 10.39 -8.04 4.23
C MET A 112 11.45 -7.54 5.21
N ILE A 113 11.79 -8.30 6.25
CA ILE A 113 12.85 -7.95 7.19
C ILE A 113 14.20 -7.73 6.48
N HIS A 114 14.53 -8.56 5.48
CA HIS A 114 15.78 -8.44 4.73
C HIS A 114 15.85 -7.18 3.84
N ARG A 115 14.74 -6.50 3.56
CA ARG A 115 14.74 -5.26 2.78
C ARG A 115 15.40 -4.09 3.54
N ASN A 116 15.52 -4.20 4.87
CA ASN A 116 16.28 -3.30 5.75
C ASN A 116 16.04 -1.80 5.47
N TYR A 117 14.77 -1.41 5.34
CA TYR A 117 14.42 -0.01 5.10
C TYR A 117 14.70 0.87 6.32
N SER A 118 15.25 2.06 6.08
CA SER A 118 15.38 3.09 7.11
C SER A 118 14.16 4.02 7.07
N ALA A 119 13.21 3.79 7.98
CA ALA A 119 12.02 4.62 8.11
C ALA A 119 12.36 6.11 8.29
N ARG A 120 13.43 6.40 9.03
CA ARG A 120 13.94 7.75 9.26
C ARG A 120 14.41 8.42 7.96
N ILE A 121 15.31 7.77 7.22
CA ILE A 121 15.86 8.36 5.99
C ILE A 121 14.74 8.61 4.97
N ILE A 122 13.85 7.63 4.78
CA ILE A 122 12.71 7.76 3.86
C ILE A 122 11.80 8.92 4.28
N TYR A 123 11.51 9.04 5.57
CA TYR A 123 10.68 10.12 6.07
C TYR A 123 11.34 11.49 5.95
N ASP A 124 12.65 11.59 6.19
CA ASP A 124 13.40 12.85 6.09
C ASP A 124 13.38 13.41 4.66
N GLU A 125 13.24 12.55 3.63
CA GLU A 125 13.02 12.98 2.24
C GLU A 125 11.55 13.34 1.92
N ILE A 126 10.58 12.65 2.53
CA ILE A 126 9.16 12.89 2.30
C ILE A 126 8.66 14.13 3.04
N ALA A 127 9.12 14.34 4.27
CA ALA A 127 8.61 15.38 5.17
C ALA A 127 8.69 16.79 4.57
N PRO A 128 9.80 17.23 3.92
CA PRO A 128 9.86 18.55 3.29
C PRO A 128 8.85 18.76 2.15
N ILE A 129 8.36 17.67 1.55
CA ILE A 129 7.39 17.70 0.45
C ILE A 129 5.97 17.94 0.98
N ILE A 130 5.60 17.22 2.05
CA ILE A 130 4.21 17.18 2.53
C ILE A 130 3.95 17.98 3.81
N LYS A 131 5.01 18.38 4.54
CA LYS A 131 4.90 19.09 5.82
C LYS A 131 5.27 20.57 5.69
N ASN A 132 4.43 21.41 6.27
CA ASN A 132 4.75 22.76 6.72
C ASN A 132 4.65 22.78 8.26
N PRO A 133 5.77 22.73 8.99
CA PRO A 133 5.77 22.73 10.45
C PRO A 133 5.34 24.08 11.05
N LEU A 134 5.40 25.16 10.26
CA LEU A 134 5.04 26.51 10.67
C LEU A 134 3.58 26.85 10.33
N ARG A 135 2.79 25.87 9.88
CA ARG A 135 1.39 26.10 9.52
C ARG A 135 0.63 26.63 10.74
N ASN A 136 0.00 27.78 10.56
CA ASN A 136 -0.91 28.38 11.53
C ASN A 136 -2.21 28.80 10.82
N GLY A 137 -3.19 27.90 10.77
CA GLY A 137 -4.53 28.21 10.24
C GLY A 137 -4.95 27.42 9.00
N SER A 138 -5.78 28.04 8.17
CA SER A 138 -6.29 27.49 6.93
C SER A 138 -5.17 27.22 5.93
N ILE A 139 -5.45 26.35 4.97
CA ILE A 139 -4.56 26.03 3.86
C ILE A 139 -5.34 26.14 2.55
N GLN A 140 -4.63 26.40 1.47
CA GLN A 140 -5.18 26.35 0.13
C GLN A 140 -4.87 24.99 -0.49
N CYS A 141 -5.85 24.36 -1.12
CA CYS A 141 -5.67 23.10 -1.85
C CYS A 141 -6.29 23.22 -3.24
N TYR A 142 -5.82 22.43 -4.20
CA TYR A 142 -6.50 22.31 -5.48
C TYR A 142 -7.71 21.36 -5.38
N ASN A 143 -8.85 21.77 -5.94
CA ASN A 143 -9.99 20.88 -6.19
C ASN A 143 -9.79 20.07 -7.49
N MET A 144 -10.70 19.15 -7.84
CA MET A 144 -10.60 18.36 -9.08
C MET A 144 -10.50 19.18 -10.39
N ARG A 145 -10.90 20.46 -10.39
CA ARG A 145 -10.78 21.37 -11.53
C ARG A 145 -9.47 22.16 -11.58
N LYS A 146 -8.53 21.93 -10.65
CA LYS A 146 -7.29 22.71 -10.46
C LYS A 146 -7.53 24.13 -9.94
N GLU A 147 -8.70 24.40 -9.37
CA GLU A 147 -8.98 25.69 -8.74
C GLU A 147 -8.50 25.64 -7.29
N ALA A 148 -7.88 26.71 -6.82
CA ALA A 148 -7.47 26.85 -5.42
C ALA A 148 -8.71 27.10 -4.55
N ILE A 149 -8.89 26.28 -3.52
CA ILE A 149 -9.94 26.40 -2.51
C ILE A 149 -9.32 26.51 -1.13
N VAL A 150 -9.95 27.27 -0.25
CA VAL A 150 -9.53 27.41 1.16
C VAL A 150 -10.17 26.30 1.99
N CYS A 151 -9.34 25.54 2.69
CA CYS A 151 -9.77 24.48 3.59
C CYS A 151 -9.85 24.96 5.04
N ALA A 152 -10.62 24.25 5.85
CA ALA A 152 -10.68 24.48 7.30
C ALA A 152 -9.30 24.26 7.96
N SER A 153 -9.09 24.87 9.13
CA SER A 153 -7.82 24.85 9.86
C SER A 153 -7.37 23.45 10.30
N ASP A 154 -8.28 22.51 10.41
CA ASP A 154 -8.05 21.11 10.79
C ASP A 154 -7.97 20.16 9.58
N SER A 155 -8.05 20.70 8.36
CA SER A 155 -7.98 19.94 7.12
C SER A 155 -6.55 19.81 6.59
N THR A 156 -6.30 18.78 5.80
CA THR A 156 -5.11 18.61 4.95
C THR A 156 -5.50 18.68 3.47
N CYS A 157 -4.55 19.04 2.62
CA CYS A 157 -4.69 18.84 1.19
C CYS A 157 -4.50 17.36 0.88
N HIS A 158 -5.47 16.79 0.18
CA HIS A 158 -5.46 15.40 -0.23
C HIS A 158 -5.31 15.28 -1.74
N LEU A 159 -4.61 14.23 -2.17
CA LEU A 159 -4.47 13.79 -3.55
C LEU A 159 -4.55 12.26 -3.58
N ASP A 160 -5.43 11.72 -4.42
CA ASP A 160 -5.56 10.28 -4.67
C ASP A 160 -5.30 10.00 -6.14
N TYR A 161 -4.29 9.20 -6.42
CA TYR A 161 -3.89 8.79 -7.75
C TYR A 161 -4.09 7.29 -7.94
N ASP A 162 -4.90 6.93 -8.92
CA ASP A 162 -5.10 5.56 -9.37
C ASP A 162 -3.99 5.17 -10.35
N GLN A 163 -3.14 4.25 -9.91
CA GLN A 163 -2.00 3.81 -10.70
C GLN A 163 -2.39 2.89 -11.85
N ARG A 164 -3.51 2.18 -11.78
CA ARG A 164 -3.98 1.30 -12.87
C ARG A 164 -4.54 2.11 -14.01
N GLU A 165 -5.35 3.11 -13.69
CA GLU A 165 -5.96 3.98 -14.69
C GLU A 165 -5.07 5.19 -15.05
N ASN A 166 -3.92 5.35 -14.40
CA ASN A 166 -2.97 6.43 -14.62
C ASN A 166 -3.63 7.83 -14.51
N LYS A 167 -4.48 8.05 -13.48
CA LYS A 167 -5.22 9.31 -13.32
C LYS A 167 -5.48 9.67 -11.85
N PHE A 168 -5.65 10.98 -11.60
CA PHE A 168 -6.14 11.46 -10.31
C PHE A 168 -7.63 11.17 -10.14
N ARG A 169 -7.99 10.49 -9.05
CA ARG A 169 -9.38 10.16 -8.71
C ARG A 169 -10.02 11.24 -7.87
N SER A 170 -9.27 11.79 -6.92
CA SER A 170 -9.75 12.85 -6.05
C SER A 170 -8.61 13.79 -5.66
N ARG A 171 -8.95 15.05 -5.41
CA ARG A 171 -8.10 16.03 -4.74
C ARG A 171 -8.96 17.12 -4.10
N GLY A 172 -8.52 17.63 -2.96
CA GLY A 172 -9.20 18.70 -2.25
C GLY A 172 -8.87 18.72 -0.76
N CYS A 173 -9.76 19.33 0.02
CA CYS A 173 -9.68 19.33 1.47
C CYS A 173 -10.13 17.97 2.02
N ASN A 174 -9.39 17.42 2.97
CA ASN A 174 -9.82 16.26 3.75
C ASN A 174 -9.64 16.54 5.25
N LEU A 175 -10.57 16.05 6.06
CA LEU A 175 -10.43 16.13 7.52
C LEU A 175 -9.33 15.17 7.96
N GLY A 176 -8.40 15.69 8.76
CA GLY A 176 -7.25 14.90 9.21
C GLY A 176 -6.03 15.80 9.35
N ARG A 177 -5.28 15.60 10.44
CA ARG A 177 -4.22 16.52 10.86
C ARG A 177 -2.84 16.16 10.31
N GLU A 178 -2.58 14.89 10.06
CA GLU A 178 -1.22 14.42 9.84
C GLU A 178 -0.90 14.21 8.35
N PRO A 179 0.11 14.92 7.83
CA PRO A 179 0.67 14.63 6.52
C PRO A 179 1.14 13.18 6.45
N SER A 180 0.75 12.48 5.39
CA SER A 180 1.10 11.09 5.17
C SER A 180 1.09 10.73 3.70
N VAL A 181 1.82 9.67 3.36
CA VAL A 181 1.78 8.99 2.08
C VAL A 181 1.31 7.57 2.33
N PHE A 182 0.31 7.14 1.57
CA PHE A 182 -0.27 5.82 1.68
C PHE A 182 -0.37 5.20 0.29
N ALA A 183 0.29 4.08 0.08
CA ALA A 183 0.14 3.27 -1.13
C ALA A 183 -0.71 2.04 -0.79
N TYR A 184 -1.67 1.72 -1.65
CA TYR A 184 -2.62 0.63 -1.43
C TYR A 184 -2.82 -0.19 -2.69
N ASP A 185 -2.73 -1.52 -2.55
CA ASP A 185 -3.08 -2.51 -3.56
C ASP A 185 -4.14 -3.47 -3.00
N GLY A 186 -5.35 -3.38 -3.53
CA GLY A 186 -6.46 -4.28 -3.21
C GLY A 186 -6.75 -5.31 -4.29
N GLY A 187 -5.82 -5.54 -5.23
CA GLY A 187 -5.99 -6.50 -6.32
C GLY A 187 -6.91 -6.04 -7.46
N SER A 188 -7.96 -5.26 -7.19
CA SER A 188 -8.79 -4.58 -8.21
C SER A 188 -8.46 -3.09 -8.33
N TYR A 189 -7.87 -2.50 -7.30
CA TYR A 189 -7.57 -1.08 -7.20
C TYR A 189 -6.15 -0.88 -6.65
N LEU A 190 -5.37 -0.02 -7.30
CA LEU A 190 -4.01 0.32 -6.91
C LEU A 190 -3.91 1.85 -6.84
N SER A 191 -3.57 2.39 -5.67
CA SER A 191 -3.59 3.85 -5.46
C SER A 191 -2.42 4.34 -4.62
N ILE A 192 -2.07 5.61 -4.85
CA ILE A 192 -1.20 6.38 -3.98
C ILE A 192 -1.99 7.60 -3.51
N LYS A 193 -2.10 7.71 -2.19
CA LYS A 193 -2.77 8.79 -1.49
C LYS A 193 -1.73 9.64 -0.78
N ILE A 194 -1.82 10.95 -0.95
CA ILE A 194 -0.94 11.93 -0.31
C ILE A 194 -1.83 12.88 0.47
N GLY A 195 -1.61 12.95 1.79
CA GLY A 195 -2.11 13.99 2.66
C GLY A 195 -0.97 14.94 3.00
N CYS A 196 -1.17 16.24 2.85
CA CYS A 196 -0.14 17.24 3.11
C CYS A 196 -0.75 18.50 3.71
N ASN A 197 0.04 19.26 4.48
CA ASN A 197 -0.44 20.45 5.19
C ASN A 197 0.28 21.74 4.74
N ARG A 198 0.87 21.71 3.54
CA ARG A 198 1.43 22.89 2.86
C ARG A 198 0.40 23.43 1.86
N ASP A 199 0.45 24.72 1.55
CA ASP A 199 -0.41 25.26 0.51
C ASP A 199 -0.14 24.60 -0.84
N LEU A 200 -1.23 24.28 -1.52
CA LEU A 200 -1.30 23.78 -2.90
C LEU A 200 -0.45 22.53 -3.14
N CYS A 201 -0.17 21.75 -2.09
CA CYS A 201 0.68 20.56 -2.16
C CYS A 201 -0.01 19.33 -2.76
N ASN A 202 -1.31 19.36 -3.02
CA ASN A 202 -2.02 18.27 -3.70
C ASN A 202 -1.98 18.43 -5.23
N ASN A 203 -0.77 18.57 -5.77
CA ASN A 203 -0.50 18.80 -7.19
C ASN A 203 0.38 17.69 -7.82
N GLU A 204 0.49 17.74 -9.14
CA GLU A 204 1.24 16.77 -9.94
C GLU A 204 2.74 16.75 -9.63
N GLU A 205 3.31 17.89 -9.24
CA GLU A 205 4.72 17.99 -8.86
C GLU A 205 4.98 17.23 -7.56
N THR A 206 4.16 17.45 -6.53
CA THR A 206 4.24 16.78 -5.24
C THR A 206 4.09 15.27 -5.41
N PHE A 207 3.10 14.85 -6.21
CA PHE A 207 2.95 13.44 -6.57
C PHE A 207 4.21 12.86 -7.21
N SER A 208 4.81 13.58 -8.17
CA SER A 208 6.02 13.13 -8.86
C SER A 208 7.24 13.04 -7.94
N GLN A 209 7.39 13.99 -6.99
CA GLN A 209 8.46 13.97 -6.00
C GLN A 209 8.30 12.78 -5.05
N ILE A 210 7.10 12.56 -4.50
CA ILE A 210 6.81 11.41 -3.63
C ILE A 210 7.07 10.09 -4.36
N LYS A 211 6.55 9.94 -5.57
CA LYS A 211 6.76 8.75 -6.40
C LYS A 211 8.24 8.49 -6.67
N ASN A 212 9.06 9.54 -6.80
CA ASN A 212 10.51 9.41 -6.93
C ASN A 212 11.15 8.85 -5.65
N VAL A 213 10.82 9.40 -4.48
CA VAL A 213 11.34 8.89 -3.19
C VAL A 213 10.98 7.41 -3.01
N LEU A 214 9.70 7.06 -3.20
CA LEU A 214 9.24 5.68 -3.09
C LEU A 214 10.03 4.73 -4.01
N SER A 215 10.32 5.18 -5.24
CA SER A 215 11.06 4.39 -6.21
C SER A 215 12.56 4.29 -5.90
N THR A 216 13.18 5.36 -5.39
CA THR A 216 14.59 5.40 -4.97
C THR A 216 14.88 4.35 -3.90
N TYR A 217 14.01 4.26 -2.90
CA TYR A 217 14.12 3.29 -1.81
C TYR A 217 13.57 1.91 -2.16
N GLY A 218 13.14 1.70 -3.41
CA GLY A 218 12.61 0.42 -3.86
C GLY A 218 11.34 -0.01 -3.13
N LEU A 219 10.59 0.93 -2.54
CA LEU A 219 9.33 0.63 -1.88
C LEU A 219 8.36 0.04 -2.91
N THR A 220 7.95 -1.18 -2.63
CA THR A 220 6.98 -1.92 -3.44
C THR A 220 5.62 -1.86 -2.77
N ASP A 221 4.55 -2.11 -3.53
CA ASP A 221 3.32 -2.63 -2.94
C ASP A 221 3.58 -4.03 -2.30
N GLY A 222 2.61 -4.58 -1.57
CA GLY A 222 2.81 -5.87 -0.89
C GLY A 222 2.92 -7.08 -1.82
N ASN A 223 2.63 -6.91 -3.11
CA ASN A 223 2.91 -7.89 -4.16
C ASN A 223 4.36 -7.79 -4.69
N GLY A 224 5.19 -6.90 -4.13
CA GLY A 224 6.57 -6.73 -4.57
C GLY A 224 6.70 -5.95 -5.87
N ARG A 225 5.61 -5.35 -6.39
CA ARG A 225 5.69 -4.51 -7.58
C ARG A 225 6.25 -3.16 -7.16
N ARG A 226 7.34 -2.75 -7.81
CA ARG A 226 7.92 -1.42 -7.61
C ARG A 226 6.87 -0.36 -7.91
N ILE A 227 6.75 0.62 -7.03
CA ILE A 227 6.06 1.85 -7.36
C ILE A 227 6.80 2.45 -8.56
N ALA A 228 6.16 2.46 -9.73
CA ALA A 228 6.79 2.84 -11.00
C ALA A 228 7.50 4.19 -10.86
N LYS A 229 8.63 4.42 -11.56
CA LYS A 229 9.31 5.72 -11.53
C LYS A 229 8.41 6.83 -12.09
N GLY A 230 8.48 8.02 -11.49
CA GLY A 230 7.84 9.21 -12.06
C GLY A 230 8.56 9.57 -13.37
N ASN A 231 7.91 9.39 -14.52
CA ASN A 231 8.47 9.85 -15.78
C ASN A 231 8.40 11.38 -15.84
N LYS A 232 9.47 12.07 -15.40
CA LYS A 232 9.63 13.52 -15.60
C LYS A 232 10.14 13.90 -17.01
N GLN A 233 10.24 12.98 -17.97
CA GLN A 233 11.07 13.20 -19.17
C GLN A 233 10.44 12.94 -20.55
N MET A 234 9.13 12.71 -20.69
CA MET A 234 8.57 12.48 -22.03
C MET A 234 7.94 13.71 -22.72
N VAL A 235 7.51 14.73 -21.96
CA VAL A 235 6.84 15.90 -22.57
C VAL A 235 7.86 16.91 -23.14
N SER A 236 9.02 17.09 -22.49
CA SER A 236 10.03 18.04 -22.95
C SER A 236 10.77 17.58 -24.21
N LEU A 237 10.98 16.27 -24.39
CA LEU A 237 11.66 15.74 -25.58
C LEU A 237 10.76 15.80 -26.82
N LEU A 238 9.46 15.52 -26.65
CA LEU A 238 8.46 15.59 -27.71
C LEU A 238 8.19 17.04 -28.18
N LEU A 239 8.17 18.01 -27.25
CA LEU A 239 8.02 19.43 -27.63
C LEU A 239 9.25 19.97 -28.36
N MET A 240 10.46 19.55 -27.97
CA MET A 240 11.68 19.92 -28.69
C MET A 240 11.79 19.26 -30.06
N SER A 241 11.36 18.01 -30.22
CA SER A 241 11.36 17.36 -31.54
C SER A 241 10.29 17.92 -32.48
N PHE A 242 9.10 18.28 -31.98
CA PHE A 242 8.07 18.93 -32.79
C PHE A 242 8.47 20.34 -33.26
N THR A 243 9.13 21.12 -32.41
CA THR A 243 9.62 22.46 -32.80
C THR A 243 10.76 22.39 -33.81
N LEU A 244 11.66 21.41 -33.67
CA LEU A 244 12.74 21.19 -34.64
C LEU A 244 12.22 20.76 -36.02
N ILE A 245 11.23 19.86 -36.06
CA ILE A 245 10.61 19.41 -37.32
C ILE A 245 9.89 20.57 -38.01
N PHE A 246 9.12 21.39 -37.28
CA PHE A 246 8.48 22.58 -37.85
C PHE A 246 9.50 23.60 -38.38
N PHE A 247 10.64 23.77 -37.71
CA PHE A 247 11.68 24.68 -38.17
C PHE A 247 12.32 24.20 -39.49
N ILE A 248 12.55 22.89 -39.63
CA ILE A 248 13.11 22.31 -40.87
C ILE A 248 12.12 22.45 -42.04
N PHE A 249 10.83 22.18 -41.83
CA PHE A 249 9.79 22.32 -42.88
C PHE A 249 9.44 23.78 -43.23
N TYR A 250 9.82 24.75 -42.40
CA TYR A 250 9.56 26.17 -42.69
C TYR A 250 10.70 26.84 -43.46
N PHE A 251 11.93 26.32 -43.32
CA PHE A 251 13.13 26.90 -43.92
C PHE A 251 13.72 26.08 -45.09
N PHE A 252 13.17 24.91 -45.38
CA PHE A 252 13.40 24.12 -46.60
C PHE A 252 12.08 23.90 -47.34
#